data_AF-O75461-F1
#
_entry.id   AF-O75461-F1
#
_cell.length_a   1.000
_cell.length_b   1.000
_cell.length_c   1.000
_cell.angle_alpha   90.00
_cell.angle_beta   90.00
_cell.angle_gamma   90.00
#
_symmetry.space_group_name_H-M   'P 1'
#
loop_
_entity.id
_entity.type
_entity.pdbx_description
1 polymer ?
#
loop_
_entity_poly.entity_id
_entity_poly.type
_entity_poly.pdbx_seq_one_letter_code
_entity_poly.pdbx_strand_id
1 'polypeptide(L)'
;MSQQRPARKLPSLLLDPTEETVRRRCRDPINVEGLLPSKIRINLEDNVQYVSMRKALKVKRPRFDVSLVYLTRKFMDLVRSAPGGILDLNKVATKLGVRKRRVYDITNVLDGIDLVEKKSKNHIRWIGSDLSNFGAVPQQKKLQEELSDLSAMEDALDELIKDCAQQLFELTDDKENERLAYVTYQDIHSIQAFHEQIVIAVKAPAETRLDVPAPREDSITVHIRSTNGPIDVYLCEVEQGQTSNKRSEGVGTSSSESTHPEGPEEEENPQQSEELLEVSN
;
A
#
# COMPACT_ATOMS: atom_id res chain seq x y z
N MET A 1 -16.33 -15.45 -47.64
CA MET A 1 -15.45 -16.22 -46.73
C MET A 1 -14.65 -15.22 -45.90
N SER A 2 -15.22 -14.67 -44.82
CA SER A 2 -14.47 -14.13 -43.67
C SER A 2 -15.52 -13.75 -42.61
N GLN A 3 -15.60 -14.52 -41.54
CA GLN A 3 -16.51 -14.25 -40.42
C GLN A 3 -15.76 -13.43 -39.36
N GLN A 4 -16.31 -12.28 -39.02
CA GLN A 4 -15.80 -11.34 -38.03
C GLN A 4 -16.43 -11.67 -36.67
N ARG A 5 -15.60 -11.89 -35.64
CA ARG A 5 -16.05 -12.14 -34.25
C ARG A 5 -16.40 -10.82 -33.55
N PRO A 6 -17.44 -10.75 -32.70
CA PRO A 6 -17.72 -9.56 -31.90
C PRO A 6 -16.94 -9.55 -30.58
N ALA A 7 -16.55 -8.36 -30.14
CA ALA A 7 -15.79 -8.08 -28.92
C ALA A 7 -16.62 -8.28 -27.64
N ARG A 8 -15.99 -8.82 -26.59
CA ARG A 8 -16.54 -8.94 -25.23
C ARG A 8 -16.47 -7.59 -24.51
N LYS A 9 -17.62 -7.09 -24.03
CA LYS A 9 -17.72 -5.99 -23.06
C LYS A 9 -17.24 -6.47 -21.67
N LEU A 10 -16.33 -5.73 -21.06
CA LEU A 10 -16.00 -5.83 -19.63
C LEU A 10 -17.06 -5.07 -18.79
N PRO A 11 -17.39 -5.51 -17.57
CA PRO A 11 -18.30 -4.78 -16.70
C PRO A 11 -17.54 -3.60 -16.06
N SER A 12 -18.16 -2.42 -16.13
CA SER A 12 -17.76 -1.20 -15.43
C SER A 12 -17.84 -1.41 -13.91
N LEU A 13 -16.70 -1.30 -13.22
CA LEU A 13 -16.66 -1.12 -11.78
C LEU A 13 -17.11 0.30 -11.46
N LEU A 14 -18.29 0.41 -10.86
CA LEU A 14 -18.87 1.63 -10.33
C LEU A 14 -18.22 1.86 -8.95
N LEU A 15 -17.23 2.75 -8.89
CA LEU A 15 -16.77 3.32 -7.63
C LEU A 15 -17.65 4.53 -7.30
N ASP A 16 -18.32 4.44 -6.16
CA ASP A 16 -19.13 5.51 -5.58
C ASP A 16 -18.20 6.53 -4.88
N PRO A 17 -18.27 7.83 -5.18
CA PRO A 17 -17.43 8.85 -4.56
C PRO A 17 -18.20 9.55 -3.43
N THR A 18 -18.07 9.08 -2.20
CA THR A 18 -18.43 9.89 -1.02
C THR A 18 -17.49 9.60 0.15
N GLU A 19 -16.98 10.69 0.73
CA GLU A 19 -16.29 10.80 2.03
C GLU A 19 -14.76 10.77 2.01
N GLU A 20 -14.23 11.77 1.32
CA GLU A 20 -12.98 12.44 1.64
C GLU A 20 -13.19 13.35 2.86
N THR A 21 -12.70 13.00 4.05
CA THR A 21 -12.18 13.99 5.02
C THR A 21 -11.41 13.37 6.21
N VAL A 22 -10.30 14.03 6.54
CA VAL A 22 -9.75 14.20 7.90
C VAL A 22 -8.70 13.17 8.38
N ARG A 23 -7.45 13.62 8.16
CA ARG A 23 -6.31 13.63 9.09
C ARG A 23 -5.50 12.34 9.28
N ARG A 24 -4.40 12.32 8.52
CA ARG A 24 -3.10 11.81 8.93
C ARG A 24 -2.77 12.32 10.35
N ARG A 25 -2.63 11.41 11.31
CA ARG A 25 -1.76 11.60 12.47
C ARG A 25 -0.78 10.45 12.49
N CYS A 26 0.49 10.77 12.22
CA CYS A 26 1.61 9.92 12.59
C CYS A 26 1.49 9.62 14.09
N ARG A 27 1.51 8.34 14.45
CA ARG A 27 1.60 7.89 15.84
C ARG A 27 3.08 7.73 16.13
N ASP A 28 3.61 8.58 16.99
CA ASP A 28 4.96 8.46 17.55
C ASP A 28 5.12 7.09 18.25
N PRO A 29 6.33 6.48 18.20
CA PRO A 29 6.60 5.26 18.92
C PRO A 29 6.54 5.54 20.43
N ILE A 30 5.65 4.83 21.13
CA ILE A 30 5.56 4.88 22.59
C ILE A 30 6.86 4.30 23.16
N ASN A 31 7.67 5.16 23.77
CA ASN A 31 8.76 4.76 24.66
C ASN A 31 8.17 3.99 25.86
N VAL A 32 8.47 2.69 25.94
CA VAL A 32 7.97 1.77 26.99
C VAL A 32 8.94 1.58 28.16
N GLU A 33 10.02 2.36 28.27
CA GLU A 33 11.06 2.18 29.30
C GLU A 33 10.70 2.70 30.71
N GLY A 34 9.45 3.13 30.93
CA GLY A 34 9.00 3.71 32.20
C GLY A 34 8.06 2.86 33.07
N LEU A 35 7.60 1.70 32.61
CA LEU A 35 6.58 0.91 33.33
C LEU A 35 7.17 -0.36 33.93
N LEU A 36 7.89 -0.19 35.04
CA LEU A 36 8.19 -1.29 35.95
C LEU A 36 6.87 -1.93 36.40
N PRO A 37 6.69 -3.25 36.23
CA PRO A 37 5.48 -3.91 36.68
C PRO A 37 5.44 -3.80 38.20
N SER A 38 4.37 -3.25 38.74
CA SER A 38 4.05 -3.35 40.16
C SER A 38 3.99 -4.84 40.52
N LYS A 39 5.10 -5.38 41.04
CA LYS A 39 5.16 -6.68 41.71
C LYS A 39 4.28 -6.58 42.94
N ILE A 40 3.02 -7.00 42.82
CA ILE A 40 2.24 -7.42 43.97
C ILE A 40 2.89 -8.72 44.48
N ARG A 41 3.76 -8.57 45.49
CA ARG A 41 4.20 -9.68 46.32
C ARG A 41 3.10 -9.96 47.34
N ILE A 42 2.32 -11.01 47.11
CA ILE A 42 1.50 -11.59 48.16
C ILE A 42 2.47 -12.38 49.03
N ASN A 43 2.93 -11.79 50.14
CA ASN A 43 3.60 -12.54 51.21
C ASN A 43 2.59 -13.56 51.73
N LEU A 44 2.90 -14.84 51.57
CA LEU A 44 2.18 -15.93 52.20
C LEU A 44 3.17 -16.62 53.13
N GLU A 45 3.68 -15.84 54.08
CA GLU A 45 4.44 -16.33 55.21
C GLU A 45 3.83 -15.72 56.47
N ASP A 46 3.57 -16.62 57.41
CA ASP A 46 3.32 -16.39 58.83
C ASP A 46 1.98 -15.76 59.22
N ASN A 47 1.02 -16.62 59.58
CA ASN A 47 0.38 -16.62 60.89
C ASN A 47 -0.80 -17.60 60.93
N VAL A 48 -0.55 -18.89 61.15
CA VAL A 48 -1.48 -19.71 61.93
C VAL A 48 -0.68 -20.65 62.81
N GLN A 49 -0.50 -20.25 64.06
CA GLN A 49 -0.11 -21.11 65.17
C GLN A 49 -1.01 -22.35 65.20
N TYR A 50 -0.41 -23.52 64.94
CA TYR A 50 -1.05 -24.80 65.16
C TYR A 50 -0.91 -25.18 66.63
N VAL A 51 -1.82 -24.71 67.48
CA VAL A 51 -1.96 -25.21 68.85
C VAL A 51 -2.84 -26.46 68.82
N SER A 52 -2.21 -27.56 69.22
CA SER A 52 -2.71 -28.92 69.29
C SER A 52 -3.90 -29.07 70.24
N MET A 53 -5.07 -29.49 69.73
CA MET A 53 -6.11 -30.14 70.53
C MET A 53 -6.74 -31.28 69.70
N ARG A 54 -6.43 -32.51 70.10
CA ARG A 54 -6.93 -33.75 69.52
C ARG A 54 -8.44 -33.90 69.75
N LYS A 55 -9.27 -33.67 68.73
CA LYS A 55 -10.55 -34.38 68.47
C LYS A 55 -10.80 -34.40 66.96
N ALA A 56 -10.95 -35.59 66.38
CA ALA A 56 -11.19 -35.78 64.95
C ALA A 56 -12.51 -35.13 64.51
N LEU A 57 -12.44 -33.92 63.96
CA LEU A 57 -13.57 -33.22 63.34
C LEU A 57 -13.33 -33.16 61.83
N LYS A 58 -14.23 -33.79 61.08
CA LYS A 58 -14.26 -33.83 59.60
C LYS A 58 -14.10 -32.42 59.03
N VAL A 59 -12.91 -32.08 58.54
CA VAL A 59 -12.68 -30.86 57.76
C VAL A 59 -13.44 -31.00 56.44
N LYS A 60 -14.58 -30.30 56.32
CA LYS A 60 -15.34 -30.22 55.07
C LYS A 60 -14.47 -29.51 54.04
N ARG A 61 -14.16 -30.19 52.93
CA ARG A 61 -13.50 -29.57 51.78
C ARG A 61 -14.31 -28.34 51.35
N PRO A 62 -13.69 -27.18 51.10
CA PRO A 62 -14.43 -25.98 50.70
C PRO A 62 -15.16 -26.26 49.38
N ARG A 63 -16.36 -25.69 49.21
CA ARG A 63 -17.30 -26.02 48.12
C ARG A 63 -16.84 -25.59 46.70
N PHE A 64 -15.56 -25.30 46.50
CA PHE A 64 -15.03 -24.74 45.26
C PHE A 64 -15.11 -25.70 44.07
N ASP A 65 -15.10 -27.01 44.32
CA ASP A 65 -15.21 -28.07 43.31
C ASP A 65 -16.53 -28.02 42.52
N VAL A 66 -17.54 -27.31 43.03
CA VAL A 66 -18.87 -27.16 42.39
C VAL A 66 -19.08 -25.75 41.83
N SER A 67 -18.06 -24.88 41.85
CA SER A 67 -18.16 -23.53 41.31
C SER A 67 -18.34 -23.54 39.79
N LEU A 68 -19.16 -22.62 39.27
CA LEU A 68 -19.40 -22.49 37.83
C LEU A 68 -18.10 -22.17 37.08
N VAL A 69 -17.21 -21.39 37.68
CA VAL A 69 -15.90 -21.04 37.11
C VAL A 69 -15.04 -22.29 36.90
N TYR A 70 -14.96 -23.19 37.88
CA TYR A 70 -14.23 -24.45 37.75
C TYR A 70 -14.81 -25.34 36.65
N LEU A 71 -16.15 -25.44 36.60
CA LEU A 71 -16.84 -26.20 35.56
C LEU A 71 -16.64 -25.58 34.17
N THR A 72 -16.62 -24.25 34.06
CA THR A 72 -16.41 -23.53 32.80
C THR A 72 -14.99 -23.76 32.29
N ARG A 73 -13.98 -23.75 33.16
CA ARG A 73 -12.60 -24.09 32.77
C ARG A 73 -12.49 -25.51 32.22
N LYS A 74 -13.03 -26.50 32.96
CA LYS A 74 -13.09 -27.88 32.48
C LYS A 74 -13.93 -28.02 31.20
N PHE A 75 -15.02 -27.28 31.07
CA PHE A 75 -15.83 -27.26 29.86
C PHE A 75 -15.02 -26.75 28.67
N MET A 76 -14.25 -25.66 28.83
CA MET A 76 -13.33 -25.16 27.81
C MET A 76 -12.24 -26.17 27.42
N ASP A 77 -11.75 -26.98 28.37
CA ASP A 77 -10.84 -28.10 28.06
C ASP A 77 -11.52 -29.14 27.17
N LEU A 78 -12.79 -29.44 27.42
CA LEU A 78 -13.58 -30.35 26.58
C LEU A 78 -13.86 -29.76 25.20
N VAL A 79 -14.07 -28.44 25.11
CA VAL A 79 -14.25 -27.76 23.82
C VAL A 79 -12.99 -27.91 22.97
N ARG A 80 -11.82 -27.66 23.57
CA ARG A 80 -10.51 -27.79 22.90
C ARG A 80 -10.18 -29.23 22.46
N SER A 81 -10.66 -30.22 23.20
CA SER A 81 -10.43 -31.64 22.87
C SER A 81 -11.43 -32.21 21.84
N ALA A 82 -12.54 -31.52 21.56
CA ALA A 82 -13.60 -32.05 20.71
C ALA A 82 -13.31 -31.79 19.22
N PRO A 83 -13.26 -32.84 18.37
CA PRO A 83 -13.03 -32.67 16.94
C PRO A 83 -14.19 -31.88 16.31
N GLY A 84 -13.86 -30.81 15.58
CA GLY A 84 -14.83 -29.95 14.88
C GLY A 84 -15.66 -29.03 15.79
N GLY A 85 -15.26 -28.84 17.04
CA GLY A 85 -15.93 -27.93 17.97
C GLY A 85 -17.33 -28.37 18.39
N ILE A 86 -17.73 -29.62 18.12
CA ILE A 86 -19.07 -30.14 18.44
C ILE A 86 -19.02 -30.91 19.75
N LEU A 87 -19.82 -30.49 20.73
CA LEU A 87 -19.86 -31.10 22.05
C LEU A 87 -21.23 -31.71 22.31
N ASP A 88 -21.22 -32.97 22.74
CA ASP A 88 -22.40 -33.67 23.26
C ASP A 88 -22.58 -33.33 24.74
N LEU A 89 -23.69 -32.66 25.05
CA LEU A 89 -24.04 -32.23 26.39
C LEU A 89 -24.15 -33.41 27.38
N ASN A 90 -24.47 -34.64 26.92
CA ASN A 90 -24.51 -35.82 27.78
C ASN A 90 -23.11 -36.23 28.21
N LYS A 91 -22.19 -36.34 27.24
CA LYS A 91 -20.78 -36.66 27.49
C LYS A 91 -20.11 -35.61 28.38
N VAL A 92 -20.41 -34.33 28.14
CA VAL A 92 -19.93 -33.22 28.96
C VAL A 92 -20.42 -33.33 30.40
N ALA A 93 -21.71 -33.58 30.62
CA ALA A 93 -22.26 -33.76 31.97
C ALA A 93 -21.57 -34.91 32.73
N THR A 94 -21.36 -36.05 32.06
CA THR A 94 -20.65 -37.20 32.64
C THR A 94 -19.19 -36.88 32.96
N LYS A 95 -18.45 -36.24 32.04
CA LYS A 95 -17.03 -35.88 32.25
C LYS A 95 -16.83 -34.83 33.34
N LEU A 96 -17.75 -33.87 33.46
CA LEU A 96 -17.72 -32.86 34.51
C LEU A 96 -18.20 -33.41 35.86
N GLY A 97 -18.85 -34.58 35.88
CA GLY A 97 -19.44 -35.15 37.10
C GLY A 97 -20.63 -34.32 37.63
N VAL A 98 -21.32 -33.58 36.77
CA VAL A 98 -22.40 -32.66 37.15
C VAL A 98 -23.71 -32.99 36.45
N ARG A 99 -24.82 -32.57 37.07
CA ARG A 99 -26.15 -32.67 36.44
C ARG A 99 -26.26 -31.73 35.23
N LYS A 100 -27.09 -32.10 34.25
CA LYS A 100 -27.39 -31.31 33.04
C LYS A 100 -27.72 -29.84 33.31
N ARG A 101 -28.35 -29.52 34.43
CA ARG A 101 -28.66 -28.14 34.83
C ARG A 101 -27.44 -27.22 34.82
N ARG A 102 -26.27 -27.69 35.29
CA ARG A 102 -25.03 -26.91 35.32
C ARG A 102 -24.42 -26.69 33.94
N VAL A 103 -24.62 -27.65 33.04
CA VAL A 103 -24.20 -27.50 31.64
C VAL A 103 -25.02 -26.40 30.97
N TYR A 104 -26.33 -26.32 31.23
CA TYR A 104 -27.17 -25.24 30.70
C TYR A 104 -26.78 -23.86 31.23
N ASP A 105 -26.35 -23.77 32.50
CA ASP A 105 -25.82 -22.50 33.04
C ASP A 105 -24.63 -22.00 32.20
N ILE A 106 -23.70 -22.89 31.83
CA ILE A 106 -22.52 -22.54 31.02
C ILE A 106 -22.92 -22.21 29.59
N THR A 107 -23.76 -23.05 28.96
CA THR A 107 -24.13 -22.84 27.56
C THR A 107 -24.93 -21.57 27.35
N ASN A 108 -25.84 -21.20 28.27
CA ASN A 108 -26.63 -19.99 28.11
C ASN A 108 -25.77 -18.72 28.15
N VAL A 109 -24.70 -18.71 28.96
CA VAL A 109 -23.76 -17.59 29.00
C VAL A 109 -22.94 -17.53 27.71
N LEU A 110 -22.46 -18.67 27.21
CA LEU A 110 -21.68 -18.72 25.97
C LEU A 110 -22.52 -18.42 24.71
N ASP A 111 -23.79 -18.85 24.70
CA ASP A 111 -24.78 -18.55 23.67
C ASP A 111 -25.15 -17.06 23.71
N GLY A 112 -25.27 -16.47 24.91
CA GLY A 112 -25.49 -15.02 25.06
C GLY A 112 -24.32 -14.11 24.66
N ILE A 113 -23.13 -14.68 24.41
CA ILE A 113 -21.93 -13.97 23.89
C ILE A 113 -21.63 -14.43 22.45
N ASP A 114 -22.51 -15.21 21.83
CA ASP A 114 -22.37 -15.74 20.46
C ASP A 114 -21.09 -16.58 20.21
N LEU A 115 -20.54 -17.21 21.26
CA LEU A 115 -19.38 -18.11 21.14
C LEU A 115 -19.77 -19.55 20.80
N VAL A 116 -21.04 -19.89 20.97
CA VAL A 116 -21.59 -21.23 20.80
C VAL A 116 -22.93 -21.15 20.08
N GLU A 117 -23.21 -22.10 19.21
CA GLU A 117 -24.50 -22.29 18.55
C GLU A 117 -25.08 -23.68 18.85
N LYS A 118 -26.40 -23.76 18.89
CA LYS A 118 -27.11 -25.02 19.02
C LYS A 118 -27.17 -25.77 17.67
N LYS A 119 -26.39 -26.85 17.54
CA LYS A 119 -26.39 -27.69 16.33
C LYS A 119 -27.58 -28.66 16.28
N SER A 120 -27.89 -29.34 17.39
CA SER A 120 -29.02 -30.27 17.48
C SER A 120 -29.41 -30.51 18.94
N LYS A 121 -30.46 -31.32 19.18
CA LYS A 121 -30.80 -31.72 20.55
C LYS A 121 -29.57 -32.42 21.17
N ASN A 122 -29.17 -31.95 22.36
CA ASN A 122 -27.98 -32.39 23.08
C ASN A 122 -26.62 -32.09 22.42
N HIS A 123 -26.55 -31.34 21.32
CA HIS A 123 -25.27 -30.97 20.70
C HIS A 123 -25.16 -29.46 20.48
N ILE A 124 -24.02 -28.93 20.88
CA ILE A 124 -23.62 -27.55 20.65
C ILE A 124 -22.38 -27.53 19.77
N ARG A 125 -22.22 -26.45 19.00
CA ARG A 125 -21.04 -26.16 18.19
C ARG A 125 -20.39 -24.91 18.73
N TRP A 126 -19.09 -24.95 18.96
CA TRP A 126 -18.29 -23.76 19.24
C TRP A 126 -18.08 -22.96 17.94
N ILE A 127 -18.44 -21.68 17.94
CA ILE A 127 -18.22 -20.75 16.81
C ILE A 127 -17.10 -19.74 17.11
N GLY A 128 -16.71 -19.58 18.37
CA GLY A 128 -15.64 -18.63 18.74
C GLY A 128 -14.36 -18.84 17.91
N SER A 129 -13.85 -17.76 17.32
CA SER A 129 -12.69 -17.72 16.41
C SER A 129 -11.42 -18.36 16.99
N ASP A 130 -11.35 -18.49 18.31
CA ASP A 130 -10.16 -18.98 18.99
C ASP A 130 -9.91 -20.48 18.79
N LEU A 131 -10.93 -21.29 18.48
CA LEU A 131 -10.71 -22.74 18.35
C LEU A 131 -9.97 -23.10 17.06
N SER A 132 -10.13 -22.32 15.99
CA SER A 132 -9.31 -22.43 14.78
C SER A 132 -7.85 -22.08 15.04
N ASN A 133 -7.55 -21.15 15.95
CA ASN A 133 -6.19 -20.71 16.22
C ASN A 133 -5.34 -21.75 16.98
N PHE A 134 -5.95 -22.73 17.67
CA PHE A 134 -5.18 -23.80 18.32
C PHE A 134 -4.71 -24.91 17.36
N GLY A 135 -5.35 -25.03 16.19
CA GLY A 135 -4.94 -25.95 15.12
C GLY A 135 -4.24 -25.26 13.94
N ALA A 136 -4.34 -23.93 13.83
CA ALA A 136 -3.75 -23.12 12.77
C ALA A 136 -2.29 -22.70 13.04
N VAL A 137 -1.61 -23.25 14.05
CA VAL A 137 -0.17 -23.03 14.26
C VAL A 137 0.66 -23.22 12.97
N PRO A 138 0.43 -24.23 12.10
CA PRO A 138 1.16 -24.31 10.84
C PRO A 138 0.79 -23.21 9.84
N GLN A 139 -0.48 -22.77 9.77
CA GLN A 139 -0.89 -21.69 8.86
C GLN A 139 -0.41 -20.32 9.33
N GLN A 140 -0.49 -20.03 10.64
CA GLN A 140 0.01 -18.78 11.20
C GLN A 140 1.53 -18.68 11.06
N LYS A 141 2.26 -19.78 11.27
CA LYS A 141 3.71 -19.82 11.01
C LYS A 141 4.03 -19.60 9.53
N LYS A 142 3.29 -20.27 8.63
CA LYS A 142 3.47 -20.06 7.18
C LYS A 142 3.20 -18.62 6.78
N LEU A 143 2.14 -18.01 7.28
CA LEU A 143 1.81 -16.60 7.00
C LEU A 143 2.85 -15.66 7.61
N GLN A 144 3.41 -15.96 8.79
CA GLN A 144 4.49 -15.19 9.38
C GLN A 144 5.79 -15.29 8.57
N GLU A 145 6.10 -16.49 8.05
CA GLU A 145 7.22 -16.71 7.14
C GLU A 145 7.01 -15.95 5.82
N GLU A 146 5.82 -16.08 5.19
CA GLU A 146 5.45 -15.33 3.99
C GLU A 146 5.52 -13.81 4.21
N LEU A 147 5.09 -13.29 5.37
CA LEU A 147 5.23 -11.87 5.70
C LEU A 147 6.69 -11.45 5.90
N SER A 148 7.51 -12.29 6.51
CA SER A 148 8.94 -12.03 6.68
C SER A 148 9.66 -12.02 5.34
N ASP A 149 9.33 -12.96 4.45
CA ASP A 149 9.89 -13.04 3.10
C ASP A 149 9.46 -11.83 2.25
N LEU A 150 8.19 -11.43 2.36
CA LEU A 150 7.68 -10.23 1.67
C LEU A 150 8.37 -8.96 2.17
N SER A 151 8.57 -8.81 3.48
CA SER A 151 9.30 -7.67 4.06
C SER A 151 10.74 -7.64 3.56
N ALA A 152 11.43 -8.78 3.52
CA ALA A 152 12.81 -8.84 3.02
C ALA A 152 12.89 -8.52 1.51
N MET A 153 11.88 -8.89 0.74
CA MET A 153 11.78 -8.54 -0.69
C MET A 153 11.51 -7.06 -0.91
N GLU A 154 10.63 -6.45 -0.10
CA GLU A 154 10.37 -5.01 -0.10
C GLU A 154 11.66 -4.22 0.20
N ASP A 155 12.37 -4.58 1.28
CA ASP A 155 13.64 -3.95 1.64
C ASP A 155 14.69 -4.06 0.52
N ALA A 156 14.77 -5.21 -0.14
CA ALA A 156 15.70 -5.41 -1.26
C ALA A 156 15.33 -4.58 -2.51
N LEU A 157 14.03 -4.41 -2.80
CA LEU A 157 13.56 -3.58 -3.89
C LEU A 157 13.82 -2.10 -3.61
N ASP A 158 13.59 -1.65 -2.38
CA ASP A 158 13.83 -0.27 -1.97
C ASP A 158 15.32 0.11 -2.09
N GLU A 159 16.24 -0.77 -1.69
CA GLU A 159 17.68 -0.52 -1.90
C GLU A 159 18.04 -0.49 -3.39
N LEU A 160 17.45 -1.35 -4.24
CA LEU A 160 17.68 -1.29 -5.69
C LEU A 160 17.13 -0.01 -6.33
N ILE A 161 15.96 0.46 -5.91
CA ILE A 161 15.36 1.70 -6.39
C ILE A 161 16.24 2.89 -6.00
N LYS A 162 16.73 2.90 -4.76
CA LYS A 162 17.62 3.93 -4.24
C LYS A 162 18.96 3.95 -4.97
N ASP A 163 19.59 2.80 -5.19
CA ASP A 163 20.83 2.70 -5.96
C ASP A 163 20.63 3.20 -7.40
N CYS A 164 19.52 2.82 -8.05
CA CYS A 164 19.19 3.29 -9.39
C CYS A 164 18.94 4.80 -9.44
N ALA A 165 18.20 5.35 -8.47
CA ALA A 165 17.96 6.78 -8.37
C ALA A 165 19.26 7.57 -8.15
N GLN A 166 20.18 7.04 -7.33
CA GLN A 166 21.49 7.63 -7.09
C GLN A 166 22.35 7.61 -8.35
N GLN A 167 22.37 6.51 -9.11
CA GLN A 167 23.07 6.42 -10.40
C GLN A 167 22.51 7.41 -11.43
N LEU A 168 21.18 7.54 -11.51
CA LEU A 168 20.56 8.53 -12.39
C LEU A 168 20.95 9.95 -11.98
N PHE A 169 20.94 10.25 -10.67
CA PHE A 169 21.33 11.56 -10.15
C PHE A 169 22.80 11.88 -10.49
N GLU A 170 23.72 10.96 -10.23
CA GLU A 170 25.15 11.11 -10.57
C GLU A 170 25.38 11.31 -12.06
N LEU A 171 24.61 10.62 -12.91
CA LEU A 171 24.68 10.80 -14.37
C LEU A 171 24.13 12.16 -14.81
N THR A 172 23.04 12.65 -14.20
CA THR A 172 22.38 13.90 -14.62
C THR A 172 22.98 15.16 -14.01
N ASP A 173 23.59 15.09 -12.82
CA ASP A 173 24.19 16.24 -12.11
C ASP A 173 25.66 16.48 -12.52
N ASP A 174 26.28 15.51 -13.20
CA ASP A 174 27.61 15.69 -13.79
C ASP A 174 27.54 16.69 -14.96
N LYS A 175 28.27 17.81 -14.81
CA LYS A 175 28.32 18.89 -15.81
C LYS A 175 28.79 18.44 -17.18
N GLU A 176 29.66 17.43 -17.25
CA GLU A 176 30.11 16.90 -18.55
C GLU A 176 28.98 16.15 -19.26
N ASN A 177 28.16 15.43 -18.50
CA ASN A 177 26.99 14.72 -19.04
C ASN A 177 25.86 15.68 -19.39
N GLU A 178 25.64 16.73 -18.59
CA GLU A 178 24.64 17.77 -18.88
C GLU A 178 24.86 18.37 -20.28
N ARG A 179 26.12 18.64 -20.67
CA ARG A 179 26.46 19.16 -22.00
C ARG A 179 26.22 18.17 -23.14
N LEU A 180 26.24 16.87 -22.85
CA LEU A 180 26.03 15.80 -23.81
C LEU A 180 24.58 15.30 -23.86
N ALA A 181 23.73 15.72 -22.92
CA ALA A 181 22.33 15.35 -22.81
C ALA A 181 21.43 16.10 -23.80
N TYR A 182 21.70 15.97 -25.09
CA TYR A 182 20.87 16.52 -26.15
C TYR A 182 20.52 15.45 -27.19
N VAL A 183 19.46 15.71 -27.96
CA VAL A 183 19.07 14.90 -29.12
C VAL A 183 19.14 15.77 -30.37
N THR A 184 19.52 15.18 -31.49
CA THR A 184 19.55 15.87 -32.79
C THR A 184 18.21 15.75 -33.51
N TYR A 185 17.96 16.61 -34.49
CA TYR A 185 16.78 16.49 -35.36
C TYR A 185 16.73 15.12 -36.08
N GLN A 186 17.89 14.56 -36.43
CA GLN A 186 17.98 13.24 -37.04
C GLN A 186 17.54 12.12 -36.08
N ASP A 187 17.85 12.24 -34.79
CA ASP A 187 17.44 11.27 -33.77
C ASP A 187 15.92 11.27 -33.60
N ILE A 188 15.31 12.46 -33.54
CA ILE A 188 13.85 12.62 -33.45
C ILE A 188 13.16 12.05 -34.70
N HIS A 189 13.68 12.36 -35.90
CA HIS A 189 13.11 11.86 -37.15
C HIS A 189 13.31 10.34 -37.33
N SER A 190 14.33 9.75 -36.70
CA SER A 190 14.54 8.30 -36.77
C SER A 190 13.42 7.49 -36.11
N ILE A 191 12.61 8.13 -35.25
CA ILE A 191 11.50 7.50 -34.55
C ILE A 191 10.31 7.31 -35.52
N GLN A 192 9.98 6.06 -35.80
CA GLN A 192 8.90 5.68 -36.73
C GLN A 192 7.55 6.34 -36.43
N ALA A 193 7.26 6.58 -35.14
CA ALA A 193 6.01 7.19 -34.70
C ALA A 193 5.84 8.65 -35.15
N PHE A 194 6.93 9.37 -35.46
CA PHE A 194 6.91 10.79 -35.81
C PHE A 194 7.09 11.06 -37.32
N HIS A 195 7.13 10.01 -38.15
CA HIS A 195 7.24 10.19 -39.60
C HIS A 195 5.97 10.88 -40.15
N GLU A 196 6.18 11.86 -41.04
CA GLU A 196 5.11 12.66 -41.67
C GLU A 196 4.22 13.44 -40.67
N GLN A 197 4.71 13.68 -39.44
CA GLN A 197 4.02 14.47 -38.43
C GLN A 197 4.78 15.76 -38.11
N ILE A 198 4.03 16.77 -37.65
CA ILE A 198 4.60 17.99 -37.09
C ILE A 198 5.02 17.68 -35.65
N VAL A 199 6.32 17.76 -35.36
CA VAL A 199 6.86 17.54 -34.02
C VAL A 199 7.19 18.87 -33.36
N ILE A 200 6.59 19.11 -32.21
CA ILE A 200 6.82 20.30 -31.39
C ILE A 200 7.58 19.85 -30.13
N ALA A 201 8.81 20.31 -29.96
CA ALA A 201 9.61 20.07 -28.77
C ALA A 201 9.40 21.20 -27.76
N VAL A 202 8.96 20.86 -26.55
CA VAL A 202 8.70 21.83 -25.47
C VAL A 202 9.73 21.62 -24.37
N LYS A 203 10.49 22.67 -24.05
CA LYS A 203 11.39 22.71 -22.91
C LYS A 203 10.80 23.65 -21.86
N ALA A 204 10.43 23.10 -20.72
CA ALA A 204 9.79 23.84 -19.65
C ALA A 204 10.50 23.60 -18.30
N PRO A 205 10.50 24.58 -17.39
CA PRO A 205 11.02 24.41 -16.03
C PRO A 205 10.29 23.31 -15.25
N ALA A 206 10.94 22.83 -14.18
CA ALA A 206 10.29 21.93 -13.23
C ALA A 206 8.99 22.53 -12.68
N GLU A 207 8.02 21.64 -12.41
CA GLU A 207 6.67 21.96 -11.94
C GLU A 207 5.74 22.64 -12.97
N THR A 208 6.15 22.72 -14.24
CA THR A 208 5.27 23.16 -15.33
C THR A 208 4.07 22.21 -15.47
N ARG A 209 2.87 22.78 -15.58
CA ARG A 209 1.63 22.03 -15.79
C ARG A 209 1.27 21.98 -17.26
N LEU A 210 0.88 20.80 -17.72
CA LEU A 210 0.36 20.56 -19.06
C LEU A 210 -1.05 20.00 -18.94
N ASP A 211 -2.03 20.78 -19.39
CA ASP A 211 -3.44 20.43 -19.37
C ASP A 211 -3.93 20.23 -20.81
N VAL A 212 -4.55 19.08 -21.08
CA VAL A 212 -5.19 18.77 -22.37
C VAL A 212 -6.68 18.59 -22.12
N PRO A 213 -7.50 19.66 -22.28
CA PRO A 213 -8.95 19.55 -22.18
C PRO A 213 -9.51 18.52 -23.17
N ALA A 214 -10.71 18.01 -22.85
CA ALA A 214 -11.43 17.16 -23.80
C ALA A 214 -11.60 17.89 -25.14
N PRO A 215 -11.36 17.21 -26.28
CA PRO A 215 -11.41 17.83 -27.59
C PRO A 215 -12.81 18.40 -27.86
N ARG A 216 -12.86 19.60 -28.44
CA ARG A 216 -14.10 20.20 -28.95
C ARG A 216 -14.35 19.66 -30.36
N GLU A 217 -15.54 19.87 -30.91
CA GLU A 217 -15.90 19.37 -32.25
C GLU A 217 -14.90 19.82 -33.34
N ASP A 218 -14.33 21.03 -33.20
CA ASP A 218 -13.50 21.66 -34.24
C ASP A 218 -12.05 21.96 -33.80
N SER A 219 -11.66 21.69 -32.55
CA SER A 219 -10.30 22.01 -32.08
C SER A 219 -9.82 21.14 -30.93
N ILE A 220 -8.50 20.92 -30.92
CA ILE A 220 -7.75 20.34 -29.81
C ILE A 220 -6.85 21.43 -29.27
N THR A 221 -6.94 21.69 -27.97
CA THR A 221 -6.15 22.72 -27.29
C THR A 221 -5.20 22.06 -26.31
N VAL A 222 -3.97 22.55 -26.23
CA VAL A 222 -2.99 22.15 -25.22
C VAL A 222 -2.61 23.40 -24.44
N HIS A 223 -2.80 23.39 -23.12
CA HIS A 223 -2.45 24.51 -22.25
C HIS A 223 -1.19 24.16 -21.46
N ILE A 224 -0.17 25.00 -21.55
CA ILE A 224 1.09 24.82 -20.82
C ILE A 224 1.30 26.03 -19.92
N ARG A 225 1.47 25.80 -18.62
CA ARG A 225 1.59 26.87 -17.61
C ARG A 225 2.77 26.61 -16.69
N SER A 226 3.70 27.56 -16.67
CA SER A 226 4.87 27.56 -15.77
C SER A 226 4.78 28.72 -14.79
N THR A 227 5.25 28.50 -13.56
CA THR A 227 5.45 29.55 -12.53
C THR A 227 6.92 29.84 -12.26
N ASN A 228 7.83 28.98 -12.75
CA ASN A 228 9.24 28.97 -12.35
C ASN A 228 10.19 29.42 -13.47
N GLY A 229 9.65 29.96 -14.57
CA GLY A 229 10.43 30.46 -15.71
C GLY A 229 9.69 30.37 -17.04
N PRO A 230 10.27 30.93 -18.11
CA PRO A 230 9.72 30.86 -19.46
C PRO A 230 9.72 29.41 -19.99
N ILE A 231 8.89 29.16 -21.00
CA ILE A 231 8.79 27.88 -21.71
C ILE A 231 9.35 28.10 -23.11
N ASP A 232 10.33 27.30 -23.52
CA ASP A 232 10.87 27.34 -24.88
C ASP A 232 10.15 26.28 -25.75
N VAL A 233 9.72 26.68 -26.94
CA VAL A 233 9.01 25.80 -27.88
C VAL A 233 9.72 25.81 -29.23
N TYR A 234 10.04 24.62 -29.74
CA TYR A 234 10.77 24.43 -31.00
C TYR A 234 9.94 23.59 -31.96
N LEU A 235 9.91 23.99 -33.22
CA LEU A 235 9.33 23.20 -34.30
C LEU A 235 10.46 22.40 -34.98
N CYS A 236 10.35 21.07 -34.99
CA CYS A 236 11.31 20.22 -35.68
C CYS A 236 11.00 20.18 -37.18
N GLU A 237 11.52 21.14 -37.93
CA GLU A 237 11.40 21.16 -39.40
C GLU A 237 12.46 20.27 -40.04
N VAL A 238 12.05 19.46 -41.02
CA VAL A 238 12.98 18.80 -41.93
C VAL A 238 13.29 19.81 -43.03
N GLU A 239 14.55 20.23 -43.18
CA GLU A 239 14.99 20.92 -44.38
C GLU A 239 14.76 20.00 -45.59
N GLN A 240 13.61 20.15 -46.26
CA GLN A 240 13.40 19.59 -47.58
C GLN A 240 14.34 20.34 -48.52
N GLY A 241 15.53 19.78 -48.74
CA GLY A 241 16.55 20.34 -49.62
C GLY A 241 15.93 20.78 -50.95
N GLN A 242 15.80 22.09 -51.13
CA GLN A 242 15.49 22.69 -52.41
C GLN A 242 16.62 22.31 -53.37
N THR A 243 16.33 21.32 -54.21
CA THR A 243 17.04 21.07 -55.46
C THR A 243 16.74 22.19 -56.46
N SER A 244 17.05 23.44 -56.13
CA SER A 244 17.09 24.51 -57.13
C SER A 244 18.48 24.56 -57.74
N ASN A 245 18.63 23.86 -58.87
CA ASN A 245 19.71 24.03 -59.82
C ASN A 245 19.98 25.52 -60.09
N LYS A 246 21.02 26.08 -59.46
CA LYS A 246 21.71 27.26 -59.98
C LYS A 246 23.16 26.91 -60.27
N ARG A 247 23.38 26.54 -61.53
CA ARG A 247 24.66 26.70 -62.22
C ARG A 247 25.09 28.16 -62.07
N SER A 248 26.19 28.40 -61.38
CA SER A 248 27.11 29.49 -61.71
C SER A 248 28.48 29.17 -61.13
N GLU A 249 29.43 29.15 -62.05
CA GLU A 249 30.85 28.88 -61.93
C GLU A 249 31.55 29.86 -60.97
N GLY A 250 32.66 29.44 -60.34
CA GLY A 250 33.62 30.39 -59.76
C GLY A 250 34.34 29.90 -58.51
N VAL A 251 35.50 29.29 -58.73
CA VAL A 251 36.52 28.87 -57.76
C VAL A 251 37.02 30.04 -56.90
N GLY A 252 37.27 29.82 -55.59
CA GLY A 252 38.01 30.77 -54.75
C GLY A 252 38.02 30.45 -53.27
N THR A 253 38.93 29.56 -52.85
CA THR A 253 39.28 29.17 -51.47
C THR A 253 39.87 30.34 -50.66
N SER A 254 39.43 30.58 -49.42
CA SER A 254 40.31 30.86 -48.26
C SER A 254 39.54 30.94 -46.92
N SER A 255 40.05 30.21 -45.94
CA SER A 255 39.65 30.15 -44.52
C SER A 255 39.97 31.41 -43.71
N SER A 256 39.22 31.64 -42.62
CA SER A 256 39.59 32.16 -41.27
C SER A 256 38.34 32.81 -40.64
N GLU A 257 37.69 32.24 -39.62
CA GLU A 257 38.03 32.10 -38.18
C GLU A 257 37.65 33.33 -37.33
N SER A 258 36.74 33.08 -36.37
CA SER A 258 36.48 33.76 -35.09
C SER A 258 35.84 35.17 -35.05
N THR A 259 34.73 35.30 -34.32
CA THR A 259 34.68 36.02 -33.00
C THR A 259 33.25 36.50 -32.67
N HIS A 260 32.72 36.06 -31.52
CA HIS A 260 31.54 36.62 -30.82
C HIS A 260 31.90 37.95 -30.12
N PRO A 261 30.92 38.86 -29.91
CA PRO A 261 30.65 39.36 -28.55
C PRO A 261 29.14 39.55 -28.30
N GLU A 262 28.59 39.12 -27.16
CA GLU A 262 28.47 39.87 -25.88
C GLU A 262 27.43 41.00 -25.95
N GLY A 263 26.32 40.83 -25.20
CA GLY A 263 25.20 41.78 -25.13
C GLY A 263 25.36 42.85 -24.04
N PRO A 264 24.35 43.70 -23.85
CA PRO A 264 24.04 44.16 -22.51
C PRO A 264 22.54 44.16 -22.16
N GLU A 265 22.35 44.16 -20.85
CA GLU A 265 21.13 44.10 -20.03
C GLU A 265 20.23 45.33 -20.21
N GLU A 266 18.90 45.13 -20.31
CA GLU A 266 17.91 46.10 -19.82
C GLU A 266 16.71 45.37 -19.20
N GLU A 267 16.26 45.96 -18.10
CA GLU A 267 15.38 45.53 -17.02
C GLU A 267 13.96 46.09 -17.26
N GLU A 268 12.90 45.27 -17.37
CA GLU A 268 11.55 45.68 -16.93
C GLU A 268 10.50 44.53 -16.89
N ASN A 269 10.05 44.25 -15.66
CA ASN A 269 8.68 43.94 -15.20
C ASN A 269 7.89 42.70 -15.73
N PRO A 270 7.32 41.83 -14.86
CA PRO A 270 6.63 40.62 -15.28
C PRO A 270 5.16 40.91 -15.61
N GLN A 271 4.76 40.68 -16.87
CA GLN A 271 3.36 40.53 -17.24
C GLN A 271 3.09 39.06 -17.58
N GLN A 272 2.03 38.54 -16.97
CA GLN A 272 1.48 37.22 -17.19
C GLN A 272 1.23 37.00 -18.69
N SER A 273 1.99 36.13 -19.33
CA SER A 273 1.69 35.65 -20.68
C SER A 273 0.95 34.31 -20.58
N GLU A 274 -0.37 34.34 -20.79
CA GLU A 274 -1.10 33.17 -21.27
C GLU A 274 -0.86 33.09 -22.77
N GLU A 275 -0.11 32.09 -23.24
CA GLU A 275 0.02 31.82 -24.66
C GLU A 275 -0.89 30.63 -25.03
N LEU A 276 -1.93 30.93 -25.81
CA LEU A 276 -2.89 29.98 -26.36
C LEU A 276 -2.35 29.50 -27.71
N LEU A 277 -1.89 28.25 -27.76
CA LEU A 277 -1.67 27.54 -29.03
C LEU A 277 -2.96 26.81 -29.41
N GLU A 278 -3.78 27.45 -30.25
CA GLU A 278 -4.84 26.77 -31.00
C GLU A 278 -4.24 26.16 -32.27
N VAL A 279 -4.25 24.83 -32.36
CA VAL A 279 -3.96 24.12 -33.61
C VAL A 279 -5.31 23.68 -34.18
N SER A 280 -5.79 24.40 -35.20
CA SER A 280 -6.92 23.96 -36.03
C SER A 280 -6.40 23.00 -37.11
N ASN A 281 -7.08 21.86 -37.26
CA ASN A 281 -6.95 21.01 -38.45
C ASN A 281 -7.61 21.66 -39.68
#